data_AF-A0AAN5I7V0-F1
#
_entry.id   AF-A0AAN5I7V0-F1
#
_cell.length_a   1.000
_cell.length_b   1.000
_cell.length_c   1.000
_cell.angle_alpha   90.00
_cell.angle_beta   90.00
_cell.angle_gamma   90.00
#
_symmetry.space_group_name_H-M   'P 1'
#
loop_
_entity.id
_entity.type
_entity.pdbx_description
1 polymer ?
#
loop_
_entity_poly.entity_id
_entity_poly.type
_entity_poly.pdbx_seq_one_letter_code
_entity_poly.pdbx_strand_id
1 'polypeptide(L)'
;SHICYDGLYISSLFGPVLQTAPRWLVDILFLFGFLLNIGWWQLTPAPCIMQYLHLFNGLRKQRTMTTFESLVSSYAFSLFLLTFTAIWARDLIPTPEFEETLRAAIRRAYNLSESDRFMVYGLNLDNGSALNNGRSLKDIAFIAFLPTYAAAYSAFFIVIHRRD
;
A
#
# COMPACT_ATOMS: atom_id res chain seq x y z
N SER A 1 7.14 10.67 -6.66
CA SER A 1 8.03 10.81 -5.48
C SER A 1 7.16 10.99 -4.25
N HIS A 2 7.57 10.50 -3.09
CA HIS A 2 6.84 10.69 -1.82
C HIS A 2 7.58 11.73 -0.98
N ILE A 3 6.85 12.69 -0.42
CA ILE A 3 7.39 13.69 0.50
C ILE A 3 6.50 13.80 1.74
N CYS A 4 7.13 14.11 2.86
CA CYS A 4 6.43 14.54 4.07
C CYS A 4 6.69 16.02 4.26
N TYR A 5 5.65 16.86 4.23
CA TYR A 5 5.77 18.32 4.31
C TYR A 5 4.57 18.91 5.06
N ASP A 6 4.82 19.77 6.06
CA ASP A 6 3.77 20.40 6.89
C ASP A 6 2.71 19.42 7.44
N GLY A 7 3.10 18.22 7.87
CA GLY A 7 2.15 17.22 8.37
C GLY A 7 1.36 16.49 7.27
N LEU A 8 1.72 16.68 6.00
CA LEU A 8 1.11 16.02 4.84
C LEU A 8 2.04 14.93 4.33
N TYR A 9 1.49 13.77 3.99
CA TYR A 9 2.14 12.77 3.17
C TYR A 9 1.67 12.95 1.73
N ILE A 10 2.58 13.31 0.84
CA ILE A 10 2.25 13.70 -0.54
C ILE A 10 3.02 12.82 -1.52
N SER A 11 2.31 12.20 -2.45
CA SER A 11 2.87 11.59 -3.64
C SER A 11 2.59 12.49 -4.84
N SER A 12 3.66 12.98 -5.47
CA SER A 12 3.55 13.79 -6.68
C SER A 12 3.99 12.97 -7.90
N LEU A 13 3.22 13.13 -8.97
CA LEU A 13 3.51 12.56 -10.28
C LEU A 13 3.82 13.70 -11.27
N PHE A 14 5.01 13.61 -11.87
CA PHE A 14 5.49 14.51 -12.90
C PHE A 14 5.63 13.74 -14.21
N GLY A 15 5.31 14.39 -15.33
CA GLY A 15 5.53 13.81 -16.65
C GLY A 15 4.54 14.27 -17.72
N PRO A 16 4.93 14.20 -19.00
CA PRO A 16 4.14 14.72 -20.13
C PRO A 16 2.84 13.92 -20.36
N VAL A 17 2.85 12.62 -20.09
CA VAL A 17 1.67 11.75 -20.26
C VAL A 17 0.56 12.09 -19.27
N LEU A 18 0.91 12.58 -18.08
CA LEU A 18 -0.06 12.95 -17.04
C LEU A 18 -0.86 14.21 -17.41
N GLN A 19 -0.34 15.01 -18.35
CA GLN A 19 -1.01 16.23 -18.82
C GLN A 19 -2.06 15.96 -19.89
N THR A 20 -1.99 14.79 -20.54
CA THR A 20 -2.86 14.42 -21.67
C THR A 20 -3.83 13.30 -21.31
N ALA A 21 -3.47 12.45 -20.33
CA ALA A 21 -4.34 11.38 -19.86
C ALA A 21 -5.54 11.93 -19.06
N PRO A 22 -6.73 11.32 -19.19
CA PRO A 22 -7.87 11.69 -18.37
C PRO A 22 -7.63 11.35 -16.89
N ARG A 23 -8.10 12.21 -15.97
CA ARG A 23 -7.86 12.10 -14.52
C ARG A 23 -8.18 10.71 -13.96
N TRP A 24 -9.32 10.13 -14.33
CA TRP A 24 -9.74 8.81 -13.86
C TRP A 24 -8.73 7.70 -14.21
N LEU A 25 -8.06 7.79 -15.36
CA LEU A 25 -7.06 6.81 -15.77
C LEU A 25 -5.79 6.98 -14.94
N VAL A 26 -5.37 8.22 -14.71
CA VAL A 26 -4.22 8.52 -13.85
C VAL A 26 -4.45 8.04 -12.42
N ASP A 27 -5.67 8.23 -11.89
CA ASP A 27 -6.05 7.76 -10.57
C ASP A 27 -6.00 6.23 -10.47
N ILE A 28 -6.50 5.51 -11.48
CA ILE A 28 -6.40 4.05 -11.54
C ILE A 28 -4.94 3.59 -11.58
N LEU A 29 -4.11 4.22 -12.41
CA LEU A 29 -2.70 3.89 -12.53
C LEU A 29 -1.94 4.16 -11.23
N PHE A 30 -2.25 5.28 -10.56
CA PHE A 30 -1.70 5.61 -9.26
C PHE A 30 -2.09 4.56 -8.21
N LEU A 31 -3.38 4.25 -8.09
CA LEU A 31 -3.87 3.25 -7.15
C LEU A 31 -3.25 1.87 -7.40
N PHE A 32 -3.15 1.47 -8.66
CA PHE A 32 -2.52 0.21 -9.04
C PHE A 32 -1.03 0.19 -8.68
N GLY A 33 -0.30 1.25 -9.01
CA GLY A 33 1.12 1.39 -8.66
C GLY A 33 1.34 1.40 -7.14
N PHE A 34 0.47 2.07 -6.40
CA PHE A 34 0.48 2.08 -4.95
C PHE A 34 0.22 0.69 -4.36
N LEU A 35 -0.78 -0.03 -4.88
CA LEU A 35 -1.09 -1.39 -4.45
C LEU A 35 0.02 -2.37 -4.80
N LEU A 36 0.69 -2.22 -5.93
CA LEU A 36 1.88 -3.01 -6.25
C LEU A 36 3.03 -2.68 -5.31
N ASN A 37 3.23 -1.41 -4.95
CA ASN A 37 4.28 -1.01 -4.02
C ASN A 37 4.06 -1.60 -2.62
N ILE A 38 2.85 -1.48 -2.08
CA ILE A 38 2.46 -2.14 -0.82
C ILE A 38 2.54 -3.65 -0.97
N GLY A 39 2.00 -4.16 -2.08
CA GLY A 39 2.01 -5.55 -2.43
C GLY A 39 3.43 -6.09 -2.34
N TRP A 40 4.44 -5.39 -2.84
CA TRP A 40 5.83 -5.79 -2.66
C TRP A 40 6.22 -5.95 -1.20
N TRP A 41 5.85 -5.01 -0.34
CA TRP A 41 6.13 -5.07 1.09
C TRP A 41 5.38 -6.18 1.83
N GLN A 42 4.16 -6.51 1.41
CA GLN A 42 3.33 -7.59 1.99
C GLN A 42 3.66 -8.97 1.41
N LEU A 43 3.94 -9.05 0.10
CA LEU A 43 4.21 -10.25 -0.71
C LEU A 43 5.68 -10.68 -0.66
N THR A 44 6.57 -9.93 -0.01
CA THR A 44 7.92 -10.42 0.22
C THR A 44 7.99 -11.31 1.48
N PRO A 45 7.60 -10.85 2.67
CA PRO A 45 7.74 -11.68 3.87
C PRO A 45 6.78 -12.88 3.87
N ALA A 46 5.50 -12.69 3.59
CA ALA A 46 4.50 -13.75 3.75
C ALA A 46 4.69 -14.95 2.78
N PRO A 47 4.91 -14.74 1.46
CA PRO A 47 5.25 -15.83 0.55
C PRO A 47 6.61 -16.46 0.83
N CYS A 48 7.65 -15.69 1.19
CA CYS A 48 8.95 -16.27 1.57
C CYS A 48 8.81 -17.17 2.81
N ILE A 49 8.02 -16.75 3.79
CA ILE A 49 7.66 -17.57 4.95
C ILE A 49 6.90 -18.82 4.51
N MET A 50 5.85 -18.70 3.72
CA MET A 50 5.06 -19.86 3.29
C MET A 50 5.83 -20.82 2.39
N GLN A 51 6.71 -20.31 1.53
CA GLN A 51 7.65 -21.10 0.74
C GLN A 51 8.66 -21.82 1.64
N TYR A 52 9.23 -21.14 2.64
CA TYR A 52 10.08 -21.77 3.65
C TYR A 52 9.34 -22.90 4.38
N LEU A 53 8.09 -22.67 4.77
CA LEU A 53 7.25 -23.68 5.44
C LEU A 53 6.92 -24.88 4.54
N HIS A 54 6.72 -24.66 3.24
CA HIS A 54 6.54 -25.72 2.25
C HIS A 54 7.82 -26.52 1.98
N LEU A 55 8.95 -25.83 1.82
CA LEU A 55 10.23 -26.43 1.41
C LEU A 55 10.92 -27.13 2.57
N PHE A 56 10.94 -26.52 3.76
CA PHE A 56 11.74 -27.02 4.87
C PHE A 56 10.94 -27.80 5.90
N ASN A 57 9.68 -27.44 6.21
CA ASN A 57 9.23 -27.72 7.59
C ASN A 57 7.78 -28.13 7.95
N GLY A 58 6.76 -28.29 7.09
CA GLY A 58 5.45 -28.70 7.67
C GLY A 58 4.44 -29.39 6.80
N LEU A 59 4.10 -28.81 5.65
CA LEU A 59 2.94 -29.29 4.88
C LEU A 59 3.23 -30.59 4.11
N ARG A 60 4.47 -30.77 3.63
CA ARG A 60 4.87 -31.96 2.85
C ARG A 60 5.05 -33.23 3.68
N LYS A 61 5.37 -33.12 4.98
CA LYS A 61 5.57 -34.31 5.84
C LYS A 61 4.25 -35.01 6.20
N GLN A 62 3.11 -34.32 6.09
CA GLN A 62 1.79 -34.89 6.42
C GLN A 62 0.88 -35.09 5.19
N ARG A 63 1.11 -34.39 4.07
CA ARG A 63 0.28 -34.53 2.86
C ARG A 63 1.08 -34.21 1.60
N THR A 64 0.98 -35.05 0.58
CA THR A 64 1.51 -34.76 -0.77
C THR A 64 0.67 -33.67 -1.42
N MET A 65 1.09 -32.42 -1.28
CA MET A 65 0.51 -31.29 -2.02
C MET A 65 1.11 -31.20 -3.42
N THR A 66 0.28 -30.91 -4.41
CA THR A 66 0.68 -30.60 -5.79
C THR A 66 1.39 -29.23 -5.85
N THR A 67 2.15 -28.99 -6.92
CA THR A 67 2.83 -27.70 -7.15
C THR A 67 1.84 -26.53 -7.16
N PHE A 68 0.65 -26.73 -7.73
CA PHE A 68 -0.39 -25.71 -7.78
C PHE A 68 -0.94 -25.39 -6.38
N GLU A 69 -1.26 -26.40 -5.57
CA GLU A 69 -1.73 -26.20 -4.20
C GLU A 69 -0.69 -25.50 -3.34
N SER A 70 0.59 -25.84 -3.52
CA SER A 70 1.73 -25.18 -2.86
C SER A 70 1.82 -23.70 -3.25
N LEU A 71 1.68 -23.40 -4.54
CA LEU A 71 1.71 -22.03 -5.04
C LEU A 71 0.50 -21.23 -4.50
N VAL A 72 -0.71 -21.76 -4.66
CA VAL A 72 -1.93 -21.10 -4.18
C VAL A 72 -1.86 -20.85 -2.68
N SER A 73 -1.50 -21.84 -1.87
CA SER A 73 -1.41 -21.65 -0.41
C SER A 73 -0.29 -20.69 0.00
N SER A 74 0.79 -20.57 -0.78
CA SER A 74 1.87 -19.61 -0.52
C SER A 74 1.49 -18.16 -0.79
N TYR A 75 0.56 -17.92 -1.71
CA TYR A 75 0.14 -16.56 -2.10
C TYR A 75 -1.26 -16.18 -1.61
N ALA A 76 -2.16 -17.13 -1.34
CA ALA A 76 -3.56 -16.86 -1.00
C ALA A 76 -3.70 -15.94 0.22
N PHE A 77 -2.91 -16.20 1.27
CA PHE A 77 -2.90 -15.35 2.46
C PHE A 77 -2.48 -13.92 2.13
N SER A 78 -1.40 -13.76 1.35
CA SER A 78 -0.91 -12.44 0.94
C SER A 78 -1.86 -11.71 0.00
N LEU A 79 -2.52 -12.42 -0.92
CA LEU A 79 -3.56 -11.86 -1.79
C LEU A 79 -4.79 -11.40 -0.99
N PHE A 80 -5.17 -12.14 0.06
CA PHE A 80 -6.21 -11.73 0.99
C PHE A 80 -5.85 -10.45 1.73
N LEU A 81 -4.63 -10.36 2.28
CA LEU A 81 -4.11 -9.15 2.94
C LEU A 81 -4.02 -7.95 1.99
N LEU A 82 -3.61 -8.19 0.74
CA LEU A 82 -3.56 -7.15 -0.29
C LEU A 82 -4.97 -6.65 -0.66
N THR A 83 -5.94 -7.57 -0.77
CA THR A 83 -7.35 -7.22 -1.03
C THR A 83 -7.92 -6.35 0.09
N PHE A 84 -7.61 -6.69 1.33
CA PHE A 84 -7.99 -5.88 2.49
C PHE A 84 -7.38 -4.47 2.42
N THR A 85 -6.12 -4.35 2.00
CA THR A 85 -5.44 -3.06 1.83
C THR A 85 -6.00 -2.26 0.64
N ALA A 86 -6.44 -2.92 -0.42
CA ALA A 86 -7.04 -2.30 -1.60
C ALA A 86 -8.30 -1.51 -1.30
N ILE A 87 -9.08 -1.92 -0.30
CA ILE A 87 -10.27 -1.19 0.16
C ILE A 87 -9.89 0.23 0.62
N TRP A 88 -8.74 0.37 1.30
CA TRP A 88 -8.25 1.63 1.87
C TRP A 88 -7.44 2.47 0.87
N ALA A 89 -6.93 1.88 -0.20
CA ALA A 89 -6.11 2.60 -1.17
C ALA A 89 -6.83 3.81 -1.81
N ARG A 90 -8.17 3.73 -1.94
CA ARG A 90 -8.99 4.83 -2.47
C ARG A 90 -8.86 6.11 -1.65
N ASP A 91 -8.58 6.01 -0.35
CA ASP A 91 -8.48 7.18 0.53
C ASP A 91 -7.28 8.07 0.22
N LEU A 92 -6.30 7.57 -0.54
CA LEU A 92 -5.17 8.37 -1.04
C LEU A 92 -5.54 9.29 -2.20
N ILE A 93 -6.71 9.09 -2.81
CA ILE A 93 -7.26 10.06 -3.76
C ILE A 93 -7.84 11.21 -2.92
N PRO A 94 -7.23 12.40 -2.97
CA PRO A 94 -7.67 13.52 -2.16
C PRO A 94 -9.04 14.02 -2.61
N THR A 95 -9.79 14.64 -1.69
CA THR A 95 -10.93 15.47 -2.10
C THR A 95 -10.44 16.69 -2.90
N PRO A 96 -11.28 17.32 -3.76
CA PRO A 96 -10.86 18.47 -4.55
C PRO A 96 -10.25 19.61 -3.72
N GLU A 97 -10.84 19.90 -2.55
CA GLU A 97 -10.35 20.93 -1.63
C GLU A 97 -8.99 20.57 -1.02
N PHE A 98 -8.80 19.30 -0.66
CA PHE A 98 -7.54 18.83 -0.11
C PHE A 98 -6.45 18.73 -1.18
N GLU A 99 -6.82 18.42 -2.43
CA GLU A 99 -5.90 18.39 -3.56
C GLU A 99 -5.21 19.74 -3.74
N GLU A 100 -5.93 20.86 -3.62
CA GLU A 100 -5.35 22.19 -3.71
C GLU A 100 -4.36 22.47 -2.58
N THR A 101 -4.62 21.96 -1.37
CA THR A 101 -3.68 22.03 -0.25
C THR A 101 -2.39 21.26 -0.56
N LEU A 102 -2.52 20.04 -1.08
CA LEU A 102 -1.38 19.22 -1.49
C LEU A 102 -0.59 19.86 -2.63
N ARG A 103 -1.26 20.50 -3.60
CA ARG A 103 -0.62 21.24 -4.70
C ARG A 103 0.17 22.43 -4.20
N ALA A 104 -0.41 23.25 -3.33
CA ALA A 104 0.27 24.39 -2.73
C ALA A 104 1.50 23.94 -1.92
N ALA A 105 1.40 22.83 -1.18
CA ALA A 105 2.53 22.24 -0.47
C ALA A 105 3.64 21.79 -1.44
N ILE A 106 3.31 21.09 -2.53
CA ILE A 106 4.28 20.64 -3.54
C ILE A 106 4.95 21.80 -4.26
N ARG A 107 4.19 22.85 -4.63
CA ARG A 107 4.78 24.06 -5.25
C ARG A 107 5.79 24.72 -4.33
N ARG A 108 5.47 24.86 -3.04
CA ARG A 108 6.39 25.39 -2.04
C ARG A 108 7.61 24.49 -1.84
N ALA A 109 7.41 23.18 -1.73
CA ALA A 109 8.48 22.21 -1.48
C ALA A 109 9.48 22.09 -2.65
N TYR A 110 9.00 22.16 -3.89
CA TYR A 110 9.82 22.01 -5.09
C TYR A 110 10.11 23.33 -5.81
N ASN A 111 9.70 24.47 -5.25
CA ASN A 111 9.81 25.80 -5.84
C ASN A 111 9.28 25.87 -7.29
N LEU A 112 8.09 25.31 -7.51
CA LEU A 112 7.46 25.23 -8.82
C LEU A 112 6.68 26.49 -9.16
N SER A 113 6.61 26.81 -10.45
CA SER A 113 5.78 27.89 -10.98
C SER A 113 4.31 27.49 -11.06
N GLU A 114 3.44 28.48 -11.25
CA GLU A 114 2.01 28.26 -11.52
C GLU A 114 1.78 27.50 -12.84
N SER A 115 2.71 27.61 -13.79
CA SER A 115 2.63 26.95 -15.09
C SER A 115 3.01 25.47 -15.05
N ASP A 116 3.71 25.04 -14.01
CA ASP A 116 4.13 23.65 -13.85
C ASP A 116 2.93 22.77 -13.51
N ARG A 117 2.70 21.78 -14.38
CA ARG A 117 1.60 20.82 -14.23
C ARG A 117 2.09 19.53 -13.60
N PHE A 118 1.40 19.11 -12.56
CA PHE A 118 1.66 17.86 -11.85
C PHE A 118 0.38 17.36 -11.20
N MET A 119 0.36 16.07 -10.87
CA MET A 119 -0.73 15.46 -10.11
C MET A 119 -0.25 15.19 -8.70
N VAL A 120 -1.16 15.34 -7.73
CA VAL A 120 -0.90 15.05 -6.33
C VAL A 120 -1.90 14.05 -5.79
N TYR A 121 -1.39 13.20 -4.91
CA TYR A 121 -2.12 12.23 -4.11
C TYR A 121 -1.56 12.29 -2.71
N GLY A 122 -2.31 11.85 -1.70
CA GLY A 122 -1.80 11.92 -0.35
C GLY A 122 -2.85 11.99 0.73
N LEU A 123 -2.36 12.13 1.96
CA LEU A 123 -3.13 12.11 3.20
C LEU A 123 -2.50 13.03 4.24
N ASN A 124 -3.28 13.46 5.22
CA ASN A 124 -2.73 14.05 6.44
C ASN A 124 -2.04 12.97 7.27
N LEU A 125 -0.93 13.32 7.93
CA LEU A 125 -0.23 12.43 8.85
C LEU A 125 -0.93 12.30 10.19
N ASP A 126 -1.60 13.35 10.67
CA ASP A 126 -2.21 13.38 12.00
C ASP A 126 -3.72 13.11 11.99
N ASN A 127 -4.18 12.43 13.04
CA ASN A 127 -5.59 12.19 13.30
C ASN A 127 -6.20 13.46 13.89
N GLY A 128 -7.34 13.91 13.35
CA GLY A 128 -8.12 15.02 13.93
C GLY A 128 -8.21 16.29 13.08
N SER A 129 -7.57 16.36 11.91
CA SER A 129 -7.86 17.43 10.96
C SER A 129 -9.21 17.17 10.29
N ALA A 130 -10.11 18.17 10.25
CA ALA A 130 -11.31 18.12 9.40
C ALA A 130 -10.98 18.04 7.89
N LEU A 131 -9.71 18.23 7.54
CA LEU A 131 -9.17 18.12 6.19
C LEU A 131 -9.32 16.69 5.64
N ASN A 132 -9.51 16.61 4.32
CA ASN A 132 -9.68 15.35 3.58
C ASN A 132 -10.78 14.43 4.15
N ASN A 133 -11.89 15.00 4.64
CA ASN A 133 -12.99 14.29 5.28
C ASN A 133 -12.56 13.42 6.49
N GLY A 134 -11.51 13.83 7.21
CA GLY A 134 -10.98 13.10 8.35
C GLY A 134 -10.15 11.88 8.00
N ARG A 135 -9.83 11.65 6.71
CA ARG A 135 -8.96 10.55 6.28
C ARG A 135 -7.51 10.87 6.59
N SER A 136 -6.84 9.97 7.30
CA SER A 136 -5.45 10.12 7.69
C SER A 136 -4.59 8.93 7.26
N LEU A 137 -3.29 9.16 7.07
CA LEU A 137 -2.32 8.11 6.79
C LEU A 137 -2.16 7.19 7.99
N LYS A 138 -2.26 7.73 9.21
CA LYS A 138 -2.20 6.94 10.45
C LYS A 138 -3.29 5.90 10.48
N ASP A 139 -4.53 6.25 10.15
CA ASP A 139 -5.64 5.29 10.14
C ASP A 139 -5.36 4.17 9.13
N ILE A 140 -4.88 4.49 7.92
CA ILE A 140 -4.49 3.46 6.94
C ILE A 140 -3.32 2.61 7.46
N ALA A 141 -2.30 3.23 8.07
CA ALA A 141 -1.15 2.50 8.59
C ALA A 141 -1.53 1.53 9.72
N PHE A 142 -2.38 1.95 10.65
CA PHE A 142 -2.79 1.13 11.80
C PHE A 142 -3.90 0.13 11.48
N ILE A 143 -4.81 0.45 10.55
CA ILE A 143 -5.93 -0.42 10.19
C ILE A 143 -5.54 -1.34 9.04
N ALA A 144 -4.88 -0.84 7.99
CA ALA A 144 -4.55 -1.64 6.82
C ALA A 144 -3.18 -2.31 6.92
N PHE A 145 -2.12 -1.58 7.31
CA PHE A 145 -0.77 -2.16 7.24
C PHE A 145 -0.41 -2.99 8.46
N LEU A 146 -0.55 -2.44 9.66
CA LEU A 146 -0.13 -3.11 10.89
C LEU A 146 -0.75 -4.50 11.06
N PRO A 147 -2.06 -4.72 10.81
CA PRO A 147 -2.66 -6.04 10.94
C PRO A 147 -2.14 -7.02 9.91
N THR A 148 -1.81 -6.57 8.69
CA THR A 148 -1.25 -7.43 7.64
C THR A 148 0.14 -7.92 8.01
N TYR A 149 0.99 -7.05 8.56
CA TYR A 149 2.29 -7.42 9.11
C TYR A 149 2.15 -8.35 10.32
N ALA A 150 1.32 -7.98 11.29
CA ALA A 150 1.10 -8.79 12.49
C ALA A 150 0.60 -10.19 12.15
N ALA A 151 -0.34 -10.33 11.21
CA ALA A 151 -0.87 -11.60 10.78
C ALA A 151 0.20 -12.46 10.07
N ALA A 152 1.04 -11.87 9.21
CA ALA A 152 2.14 -12.56 8.55
C ALA A 152 3.19 -13.10 9.54
N TYR A 153 3.62 -12.26 10.49
CA TYR A 153 4.58 -12.66 11.52
C TYR A 153 3.98 -13.65 12.53
N SER A 154 2.69 -13.53 12.86
CA SER A 154 2.01 -14.49 13.73
C SER A 154 1.92 -15.87 13.07
N ALA A 155 1.58 -15.92 11.77
CA ALA A 155 1.58 -17.17 11.02
C ALA A 155 2.97 -17.82 10.99
N PHE A 156 4.03 -17.03 10.78
CA PHE A 156 5.40 -17.51 10.88
C PHE A 156 5.73 -18.10 12.25
N PHE A 157 5.43 -17.35 13.31
CA PHE A 157 5.74 -17.74 14.69
C PHE A 157 5.01 -19.03 15.09
N ILE A 158 3.71 -19.13 14.80
CA ILE A 158 2.89 -20.32 15.10
C ILE A 158 3.47 -21.56 14.41
N VAL A 159 3.90 -21.44 13.15
CA VAL A 159 4.38 -22.61 12.42
C VAL A 159 5.78 -23.04 12.88
N ILE A 160 6.64 -22.10 13.30
CA ILE A 160 7.93 -22.44 13.90
C ILE A 160 7.76 -23.14 15.24
N HIS A 161 6.90 -22.64 16.13
CA HIS A 161 6.77 -23.14 17.51
C HIS A 161 5.87 -24.37 17.65
N ARG A 162 5.08 -24.72 16.63
CA ARG A 162 4.36 -26.00 16.57
C ARG A 162 5.28 -27.23 16.39
N ARG A 163 6.60 -27.03 16.34
CA ARG A 163 7.60 -28.07 16.06
C ARG A 163 8.35 -28.58 17.29
N ASP A 164 8.05 -28.00 18.45
CA ASP A 164 8.41 -28.52 19.78
C ASP A 164 7.19 -29.23 20.38
#